data_AF-A0A562QF48-F1
#
_entry.id   AF-A0A562QF48-F1
#
_cell.length_a   1.000
_cell.length_b   1.000
_cell.length_c   1.000
_cell.angle_alpha   90.00
_cell.angle_beta   90.00
_cell.angle_gamma   90.00
#
_symmetry.space_group_name_H-M   'P 1'
#
loop_
_entity.id
_entity.type
_entity.pdbx_description
1 polymer ?
#
loop_
_entity_poly.entity_id
_entity_poly.type
_entity_poly.pdbx_seq_one_letter_code
_entity_poly.pdbx_strand_id
1 'polypeptide(L)'
;MASDTLMKRVGKIAADSNNGRDFGQGSDVLDCSFLWPFMAFLNAVLDRSRAVTRLSALFYGQADFLENLMALERSDVEKIAHLARLGLNEADIERTTGTLNDILGLIDHMQAVNTDHVEPLAHPLEAVQRLRPDEVTETNQRDAYQTIAPAVENGLFLVPKVIE
;
A
#
# COMPACT_ATOMS: atom_id res chain seq x y z
N MET A 1 -17.91 -28.82 36.04
CA MET A 1 -16.73 -29.64 36.42
C MET A 1 -15.91 -30.04 35.19
N ALA A 2 -15.66 -29.08 34.28
CA ALA A 2 -14.97 -29.30 33.01
C ALA A 2 -14.21 -28.03 32.56
N SER A 3 -13.63 -27.30 33.53
CA SER A 3 -12.78 -26.12 33.25
C SER A 3 -11.35 -26.27 33.78
N ASP A 4 -11.09 -27.23 34.68
CA ASP A 4 -9.78 -27.39 35.34
C ASP A 4 -8.78 -28.27 34.57
N THR A 5 -9.21 -28.91 33.48
CA THR A 5 -8.35 -29.86 32.75
C THR A 5 -7.54 -29.20 31.61
N LEU A 6 -7.83 -27.94 31.26
CA LEU A 6 -7.14 -27.23 30.17
C LEU A 6 -5.95 -26.37 30.63
N MET A 7 -5.85 -26.02 31.91
CA MET A 7 -4.72 -25.23 32.44
C MET A 7 -3.50 -26.06 32.88
N LYS A 8 -3.60 -27.39 32.94
CA LYS A 8 -2.46 -28.28 33.27
C LYS A 8 -1.63 -28.73 32.06
N ARG A 9 -2.01 -28.35 30.82
CA ARG A 9 -1.28 -28.72 29.59
C ARG A 9 -0.39 -27.61 29.01
N VAL A 10 -0.53 -26.37 29.46
CA VAL A 10 0.33 -25.25 28.98
C VAL A 10 1.61 -25.10 29.83
N GLY A 11 1.60 -25.57 31.09
CA GLY A 11 2.76 -25.45 32.00
C GLY A 11 3.86 -26.51 31.86
N LYS A 12 3.78 -27.46 30.91
CA LYS A 12 4.73 -28.59 30.81
C LYS A 12 5.63 -28.58 29.56
N ILE A 13 5.67 -27.48 28.82
CA ILE A 13 6.59 -27.31 27.67
C ILE A 13 7.79 -26.41 28.02
N ALA A 14 7.76 -25.72 29.16
CA ALA A 14 8.83 -24.79 29.56
C ALA A 14 9.90 -25.37 30.50
N ALA A 15 9.98 -26.69 30.69
CA ALA A 15 10.85 -27.28 31.73
C ALA A 15 11.69 -28.50 31.31
N ASP A 16 11.84 -28.81 30.02
CA ASP A 16 12.75 -29.86 29.55
C ASP A 16 13.37 -29.49 28.19
N SER A 17 14.39 -28.62 28.21
CA SER A 17 15.37 -28.53 27.12
C SER A 17 16.63 -27.81 27.62
N ASN A 18 17.17 -28.27 28.75
CA ASN A 18 18.49 -27.92 29.21
C ASN A 18 19.30 -29.21 29.31
N ASN A 19 19.82 -29.70 28.19
CA ASN A 19 20.93 -30.64 28.22
C ASN A 19 21.78 -30.56 26.94
N GLY A 20 23.08 -30.56 27.15
CA GLY A 20 24.11 -30.14 26.22
C GLY A 20 24.22 -30.96 24.95
N ARG A 21 24.74 -30.30 23.91
CA ARG A 21 25.64 -30.93 22.96
C ARG A 21 26.85 -30.02 22.74
N ASP A 22 27.99 -30.54 23.17
CA ASP A 22 29.34 -30.16 22.76
C ASP A 22 29.40 -29.89 21.25
N PHE A 23 29.95 -28.74 20.87
CA PHE A 23 30.80 -28.65 19.69
C PHE A 23 32.00 -27.75 20.02
N GLY A 24 33.18 -28.33 19.79
CA GLY A 24 34.45 -27.87 20.30
C GLY A 24 34.93 -26.55 19.72
N GLN A 25 35.95 -26.04 20.41
CA GLN A 25 36.78 -24.93 20.00
C GLN A 25 37.35 -25.15 18.59
N GLY A 26 37.32 -24.09 17.80
CA GLY A 26 38.02 -23.95 16.54
C GLY A 26 37.96 -22.49 16.13
N SER A 27 38.95 -21.72 16.58
CA SER A 27 39.37 -20.49 15.90
C SER A 27 39.50 -20.78 14.40
N ASP A 28 39.02 -19.88 13.54
CA ASP A 28 39.76 -19.45 12.34
C ASP A 28 38.96 -18.38 11.57
N VAL A 29 39.37 -17.14 11.81
CA VAL A 29 39.62 -16.05 10.85
C VAL A 29 38.95 -16.13 9.47
N LEU A 30 38.14 -15.10 9.20
CA LEU A 30 37.76 -14.53 7.90
C LEU A 30 38.70 -14.88 6.73
N ASP A 31 38.13 -15.42 5.65
CA ASP A 31 38.69 -15.22 4.31
C ASP A 31 37.58 -14.88 3.30
N CYS A 32 37.37 -13.58 3.10
CA CYS A 32 36.39 -13.01 2.15
C CYS A 32 36.92 -12.97 0.70
N SER A 33 38.04 -13.62 0.40
CA SER A 33 38.71 -13.50 -0.91
C SER A 33 38.06 -14.32 -2.04
N PHE A 34 37.04 -15.14 -1.74
CA PHE A 34 36.44 -16.06 -2.72
C PHE A 34 35.10 -15.62 -3.33
N LEU A 35 34.43 -14.59 -2.81
CA LEU A 35 33.12 -14.13 -3.34
C LEU A 35 33.23 -12.97 -4.34
N TRP A 36 34.36 -12.27 -4.36
CA TRP A 36 34.59 -11.12 -5.24
C TRP A 36 34.58 -11.45 -6.74
N PRO A 37 35.16 -12.56 -7.23
CA PRO A 37 35.13 -12.84 -8.68
C PRO A 37 33.74 -13.26 -9.19
N PHE A 38 32.88 -13.83 -8.35
CA PHE A 38 31.51 -14.21 -8.73
C PHE A 38 30.59 -12.99 -8.88
N MET A 39 30.71 -12.01 -7.98
CA MET A 39 29.97 -10.74 -8.09
C MET A 39 30.47 -9.84 -9.22
N ALA A 40 31.77 -9.86 -9.53
CA ALA A 40 32.33 -9.15 -10.68
C ALA A 40 31.86 -9.75 -12.02
N PHE A 41 31.72 -11.07 -12.11
CA PHE A 41 31.22 -11.75 -13.30
C PHE A 41 29.72 -11.48 -13.54
N LEU A 42 28.91 -11.41 -12.48
CA LEU A 42 27.49 -11.07 -12.61
C LEU A 42 27.28 -9.62 -13.09
N ASN A 43 28.08 -8.68 -12.59
CA ASN A 43 28.07 -7.29 -13.07
C ASN A 43 28.55 -7.14 -14.52
N ALA A 44 29.52 -7.96 -14.96
CA ALA A 44 30.01 -7.93 -16.34
C ALA A 44 29.02 -8.54 -17.36
N VAL A 45 28.20 -9.51 -16.94
CA VAL A 45 27.14 -10.11 -17.79
C VAL A 45 25.93 -9.19 -17.92
N LEU A 46 25.72 -8.27 -16.98
CA LEU A 46 24.63 -7.29 -17.02
C LEU A 46 24.97 -5.98 -17.76
N ASP A 47 26.22 -5.78 -18.21
CA ASP A 47 26.62 -4.58 -18.97
C ASP A 47 26.61 -4.82 -20.48
N ARG A 48 25.42 -5.10 -21.02
CA ARG A 48 25.17 -5.01 -22.48
C ARG A 48 23.79 -4.52 -22.83
N SER A 49 23.35 -3.40 -22.24
CA SER A 49 22.41 -2.50 -22.89
C SER A 49 22.34 -1.15 -22.17
N ARG A 50 22.57 -0.08 -22.92
CA ARG A 50 22.50 1.36 -22.56
C ARG A 50 21.08 1.84 -22.14
N ALA A 51 20.26 1.02 -21.48
CA ALA A 51 18.85 1.32 -21.27
C ALA A 51 18.33 1.22 -19.83
N VAL A 52 19.15 0.87 -18.82
CA VAL A 52 18.63 0.59 -17.46
C VAL A 52 18.95 1.68 -16.42
N THR A 53 19.78 2.67 -16.73
CA THR A 53 20.05 3.80 -15.82
C THR A 53 18.94 4.87 -15.80
N ARG A 54 17.71 4.49 -16.18
CA ARG A 54 16.51 5.33 -16.09
C ARG A 54 15.39 4.73 -15.25
N LEU A 55 15.61 3.53 -14.67
CA LEU A 55 14.60 2.83 -13.86
C LEU A 55 14.93 2.76 -12.36
N SER A 56 16.04 3.35 -11.90
CA SER A 56 16.30 3.54 -10.46
C SER A 56 15.64 4.81 -9.89
N ALA A 57 15.13 5.70 -10.75
CA ALA A 57 14.45 6.93 -10.35
C ALA A 57 12.95 6.77 -10.05
N LEU A 58 12.39 5.56 -10.15
CA LEU A 58 10.99 5.27 -9.79
C LEU A 58 10.81 4.64 -8.40
N PHE A 59 11.90 4.30 -7.71
CA PHE A 59 11.85 3.65 -6.39
C PHE A 59 12.44 4.50 -5.25
N TYR A 60 12.94 5.71 -5.53
CA TYR A 60 13.46 6.63 -4.51
C TYR A 60 13.00 8.08 -4.80
N GLY A 61 11.69 8.27 -4.90
CA GLY A 61 11.03 9.58 -4.85
C GLY A 61 10.47 9.91 -3.45
N GLN A 62 11.00 9.26 -2.40
CA GLN A 62 10.43 9.25 -1.04
C GLN A 62 11.28 10.03 -0.02
N ALA A 63 12.21 10.87 -0.47
CA ALA A 63 12.95 11.77 0.42
C ALA A 63 12.29 13.15 0.58
N ASP A 64 11.47 13.59 -0.38
CA ASP A 64 10.77 14.89 -0.30
C ASP A 64 9.39 14.80 0.37
N PHE A 65 8.89 13.58 0.64
CA PHE A 65 7.58 13.39 1.30
C PHE A 65 7.63 13.62 2.82
N LEU A 66 8.81 13.56 3.44
CA LEU A 66 8.95 13.56 4.90
C LEU A 66 9.27 14.92 5.53
N GLU A 67 9.47 16.00 4.76
CA GLU A 67 9.74 17.33 5.33
C GLU A 67 8.57 18.32 5.25
N ASN A 68 7.44 18.01 4.59
CA ASN A 68 6.37 19.00 4.37
C ASN A 68 4.96 18.57 4.85
N LEU A 69 4.86 17.53 5.69
CA LEU A 69 3.55 16.97 6.08
C LEU A 69 2.85 17.71 7.23
N MET A 70 3.45 18.76 7.80
CA MET A 70 3.05 19.19 9.14
C MET A 70 1.82 20.10 9.21
N ALA A 71 1.32 20.62 8.09
CA ALA A 71 0.02 21.28 8.03
C ALA A 71 -0.45 21.46 6.58
N LEU A 72 -1.69 21.08 6.29
CA LEU A 72 -2.37 21.50 5.07
C LEU A 72 -2.70 22.99 5.17
N GLU A 73 -2.37 23.71 4.11
CA GLU A 73 -2.88 25.07 3.93
C GLU A 73 -4.24 25.05 3.23
N ARG A 74 -4.95 26.17 3.36
CA ARG A 74 -6.22 26.40 2.67
C ARG A 74 -6.14 26.08 1.17
N SER A 75 -5.07 26.49 0.49
CA SER A 75 -4.92 26.27 -0.95
C SER A 75 -4.85 24.78 -1.31
N ASP A 76 -4.37 23.93 -0.40
CA ASP A 76 -4.30 22.49 -0.60
C ASP A 76 -5.67 21.84 -0.40
N VAL A 77 -6.46 22.34 0.56
CA VAL A 77 -7.86 21.92 0.73
C VAL A 77 -8.70 22.27 -0.48
N GLU A 78 -8.50 23.45 -1.07
CA GLU A 78 -9.17 23.84 -2.33
C GLU A 78 -8.79 22.92 -3.49
N LYS A 79 -7.51 22.56 -3.63
CA LYS A 79 -7.04 21.59 -4.64
C LYS A 79 -7.67 20.21 -4.43
N ILE A 80 -7.68 19.71 -3.19
CA ILE A 80 -8.28 18.42 -2.85
C ILE A 80 -9.78 18.43 -3.15
N ALA A 81 -10.49 19.50 -2.79
CA ALA A 81 -11.90 19.67 -3.10
C ALA A 81 -12.16 19.67 -4.62
N HIS A 82 -11.30 20.33 -5.40
CA HIS A 82 -11.39 20.31 -6.85
C HIS A 82 -11.22 18.89 -7.43
N LEU A 83 -10.23 18.14 -6.93
CA LEU A 83 -9.98 16.75 -7.36
C LEU A 83 -11.16 15.83 -7.00
N ALA A 84 -11.74 16.02 -5.82
CA ALA A 84 -12.90 15.28 -5.34
C ALA A 84 -14.24 15.77 -5.94
N ARG A 85 -14.21 16.82 -6.77
CA ARG A 85 -15.40 17.47 -7.35
C ARG A 85 -16.42 17.94 -6.28
N LEU A 86 -15.90 18.46 -5.16
CA LEU A 86 -16.69 19.04 -4.07
C LEU A 86 -16.71 20.56 -4.15
N GLY A 87 -17.89 21.16 -4.10
CA GLY A 87 -18.04 22.61 -3.93
C GLY A 87 -17.99 22.98 -2.46
N LEU A 88 -16.97 23.74 -2.05
CA LEU A 88 -16.83 24.22 -0.67
C LEU A 88 -17.06 25.73 -0.61
N ASN A 89 -17.78 26.16 0.41
CA ASN A 89 -17.91 27.58 0.74
C ASN A 89 -16.73 28.04 1.60
N GLU A 90 -16.45 29.34 1.58
CA GLU A 90 -15.37 29.97 2.35
C GLU A 90 -15.32 29.55 3.83
N ALA A 91 -16.48 29.58 4.50
CA ALA A 91 -16.60 29.21 5.91
C ALA A 91 -16.36 27.72 6.18
N ASP A 92 -16.63 26.85 5.18
CA ASP A 92 -16.38 25.42 5.29
C ASP A 92 -14.90 25.07 5.09
N ILE A 93 -14.17 25.88 4.32
CA ILE A 93 -12.76 25.65 4.01
C ILE A 93 -11.92 25.73 5.29
N GLU A 94 -12.08 26.77 6.11
CA GLU A 94 -11.33 26.93 7.37
C GLU A 94 -11.59 25.75 8.33
N ARG A 95 -12.87 25.40 8.52
CA ARG A 95 -13.28 24.28 9.38
C ARG A 95 -12.73 22.95 8.87
N THR A 96 -12.80 22.71 7.57
CA THR A 96 -12.33 21.47 6.93
C THR A 96 -10.81 21.37 7.01
N THR A 97 -10.10 22.48 6.86
CA THR A 97 -8.63 22.55 7.01
C THR A 97 -8.22 22.11 8.42
N GLY A 98 -8.86 22.65 9.46
CA GLY A 98 -8.59 22.23 10.85
C GLY A 98 -8.86 20.73 11.06
N THR A 99 -10.01 20.26 10.59
CA THR A 99 -10.40 18.84 10.74
C THR A 99 -9.42 17.90 10.02
N LEU A 100 -8.97 18.26 8.81
CA LEU A 100 -8.02 17.45 8.05
C LEU A 100 -6.64 17.45 8.71
N ASN A 101 -6.19 18.58 9.27
CA ASN A 101 -4.93 18.64 10.02
C ASN A 101 -4.98 17.76 11.28
N ASP A 102 -6.10 17.71 11.99
CA ASP A 102 -6.27 16.81 13.14
C ASP A 102 -6.17 15.33 12.73
N ILE A 103 -6.79 14.96 11.60
CA ILE A 103 -6.74 13.58 11.07
C ILE A 103 -5.32 13.22 10.61
N LEU A 104 -4.62 14.13 9.93
CA LEU A 104 -3.24 13.91 9.51
C LEU A 104 -2.31 13.77 10.72
N GLY A 105 -2.50 14.58 11.75
CA GLY A 105 -1.77 14.44 13.02
C GLY A 105 -1.98 13.08 13.68
N LEU A 106 -3.18 12.49 13.57
CA LEU A 106 -3.42 11.12 14.02
C LEU A 106 -2.64 10.08 13.19
N ILE A 107 -2.58 10.26 11.87
CA ILE A 107 -1.87 9.36 10.96
C ILE A 107 -0.35 9.44 11.17
N ASP A 108 0.18 10.61 11.53
CA ASP A 108 1.60 10.80 11.82
C ASP A 108 2.10 9.89 12.95
N HIS A 109 1.26 9.57 13.93
CA HIS A 109 1.61 8.61 14.98
C HIS A 109 1.93 7.20 14.42
N MET A 110 1.36 6.83 13.27
CA MET A 110 1.63 5.54 12.63
C MET A 110 3.02 5.49 11.98
N GLN A 111 3.62 6.64 11.63
CA GLN A 111 4.96 6.71 11.01
C GLN A 111 6.08 6.32 11.98
N ALA A 112 5.82 6.30 13.29
CA ALA A 112 6.79 5.88 14.30
C ALA A 112 7.10 4.36 14.25
N VAL A 113 6.28 3.58 13.54
CA VAL A 113 6.44 2.13 13.42
C VAL A 113 7.31 1.81 12.20
N ASN A 114 8.39 1.04 12.39
CA ASN A 114 9.26 0.59 11.29
C ASN A 114 8.54 -0.48 10.43
N THR A 115 8.45 -0.22 9.12
CA THR A 115 7.85 -1.13 8.12
C THR A 115 8.80 -1.53 6.98
N ASP A 116 10.11 -1.33 7.11
CA ASP A 116 11.11 -1.52 6.03
C ASP A 116 11.11 -2.92 5.39
N HIS A 117 10.66 -3.93 6.13
CA HIS A 117 10.65 -5.33 5.69
C HIS A 117 9.26 -5.97 5.75
N VAL A 118 8.20 -5.16 5.76
CA VAL A 118 6.81 -5.62 5.79
C VAL A 118 6.18 -5.41 4.42
N GLU A 119 5.67 -6.49 3.83
CA GLU A 119 4.93 -6.41 2.57
C GLU A 119 3.54 -5.76 2.80
N PRO A 120 3.11 -4.81 1.96
CA PRO A 120 1.78 -4.20 2.07
C PRO A 120 0.65 -5.22 1.86
N LEU A 121 -0.34 -5.20 2.75
CA LEU A 121 -1.51 -6.09 2.66
C LEU A 121 -2.63 -5.42 1.84
N ALA A 122 -2.79 -5.80 0.57
CA ALA A 122 -3.84 -5.26 -0.31
C ALA A 122 -5.21 -5.93 -0.10
N HIS A 123 -5.23 -7.24 0.11
CA HIS A 123 -6.43 -8.03 0.37
C HIS A 123 -6.21 -8.90 1.61
N PRO A 124 -7.16 -8.96 2.56
CA PRO A 124 -7.01 -9.79 3.76
C PRO A 124 -6.96 -11.30 3.49
N LEU A 125 -7.50 -11.73 2.33
CA LEU A 125 -7.54 -13.11 1.90
C LEU A 125 -6.64 -13.27 0.67
N GLU A 126 -5.90 -14.37 0.65
CA GLU A 126 -5.13 -14.82 -0.50
C GLU A 126 -6.09 -15.28 -1.61
N ALA A 127 -6.54 -14.33 -2.43
CA ALA A 127 -7.43 -14.57 -3.54
C ALA A 127 -6.63 -14.55 -4.85
N VAL A 128 -6.71 -15.65 -5.61
CA VAL A 128 -6.23 -15.68 -6.99
C VAL A 128 -7.20 -14.93 -7.90
N GLN A 129 -6.68 -14.30 -8.96
CA GLN A 129 -7.51 -13.62 -9.95
C GLN A 129 -8.45 -14.63 -10.62
N ARG A 130 -9.76 -14.49 -10.35
CA ARG A 130 -10.78 -15.29 -11.02
C ARG A 130 -11.05 -14.72 -12.41
N LEU A 131 -10.89 -15.55 -13.43
CA LEU A 131 -11.23 -15.19 -14.80
C LEU A 131 -12.73 -15.35 -15.03
N ARG A 132 -13.32 -14.38 -15.73
CA ARG A 132 -14.68 -14.48 -16.28
C ARG A 132 -14.57 -15.09 -17.69
N PRO A 133 -15.42 -16.06 -18.07
CA PRO A 133 -15.47 -16.55 -19.45
C PRO A 133 -15.87 -15.42 -20.42
N ASP A 134 -15.37 -15.47 -21.64
CA ASP A 134 -15.68 -14.52 -22.71
C ASP A 134 -16.97 -14.91 -23.43
N GLU A 135 -18.09 -14.82 -22.70
CA GLU A 135 -19.42 -15.13 -23.21
C GLU A 135 -20.31 -13.89 -23.11
N VAL A 136 -21.09 -13.63 -24.17
CA VAL A 136 -22.06 -12.52 -24.20
C VAL A 136 -23.27 -12.90 -23.35
N THR A 137 -23.56 -12.10 -22.33
CA THR A 137 -24.67 -12.34 -21.38
C THR A 137 -25.73 -11.24 -21.38
N GLU A 138 -25.44 -10.14 -22.08
CA GLU A 138 -26.14 -8.88 -21.92
C GLU A 138 -27.38 -8.80 -22.83
N THR A 139 -28.53 -8.51 -22.22
CA THR A 139 -29.76 -8.15 -22.93
C THR A 139 -30.00 -6.65 -22.86
N ASN A 140 -30.64 -6.06 -23.87
CA ASN A 140 -30.99 -4.64 -23.83
C ASN A 140 -32.01 -4.35 -22.72
N GLN A 141 -31.62 -3.53 -21.74
CA GLN A 141 -32.45 -3.11 -20.61
C GLN A 141 -32.53 -1.58 -20.50
N ARG A 142 -32.47 -0.88 -21.65
CA ARG A 142 -32.42 0.58 -21.73
C ARG A 142 -33.50 1.27 -20.89
N ASP A 143 -34.75 0.83 -21.01
CA ASP A 143 -35.89 1.45 -20.33
C ASP A 143 -35.78 1.34 -18.81
N ALA A 144 -35.29 0.20 -18.31
CA ALA A 144 -35.07 -0.03 -16.88
C ALA A 144 -33.97 0.89 -16.33
N TYR A 145 -32.84 1.02 -17.04
CA TYR A 145 -31.73 1.86 -16.60
C TYR A 145 -32.04 3.35 -16.63
N GLN A 146 -32.90 3.79 -17.56
CA GLN A 146 -33.25 5.20 -17.71
C GLN A 146 -34.31 5.68 -16.71
N THR A 147 -34.95 4.75 -15.98
CA THR A 147 -35.99 5.10 -15.00
C THR A 147 -35.47 5.95 -13.85
N ILE A 148 -34.21 5.75 -13.43
CA ILE A 148 -33.58 6.50 -12.32
C ILE A 148 -32.79 7.73 -12.80
N ALA A 149 -32.76 7.97 -14.11
CA ALA A 149 -31.91 8.97 -14.71
C ALA A 149 -32.52 10.37 -14.55
N PRO A 150 -31.74 11.39 -14.14
CA PRO A 150 -32.26 12.76 -14.00
C PRO A 150 -32.74 13.39 -15.32
N ALA A 151 -32.07 13.08 -16.43
CA ALA A 151 -32.42 13.60 -17.74
C ALA A 151 -32.03 12.60 -18.84
N VAL A 152 -33.00 12.25 -19.68
CA VAL A 152 -32.84 11.34 -20.81
C VAL A 152 -33.57 11.88 -22.03
N GLU A 153 -32.97 11.72 -23.20
CA GLU A 153 -33.57 12.08 -24.49
C GLU A 153 -33.11 11.13 -25.57
N ASN A 154 -34.03 10.68 -26.44
CA ASN A 154 -33.74 9.73 -27.52
C ASN A 154 -32.98 8.47 -27.07
N GLY A 155 -33.22 8.06 -25.82
CA GLY A 155 -32.55 6.91 -25.20
C GLY A 155 -31.08 7.13 -24.84
N LEU A 156 -30.65 8.38 -24.64
CA LEU A 156 -29.31 8.79 -24.19
C LEU A 156 -29.39 9.54 -22.87
N PHE A 157 -28.32 9.49 -22.06
CA PHE A 157 -28.20 10.32 -20.86
C PHE A 157 -27.71 11.71 -21.25
N LEU A 158 -28.44 12.74 -20.81
CA LEU A 158 -28.07 14.11 -21.08
C LEU A 158 -27.06 14.61 -20.04
N VAL A 159 -25.96 15.18 -20.51
CA VAL A 159 -24.93 15.82 -19.69
C VAL A 159 -24.66 17.20 -20.30
N PRO A 160 -24.46 18.26 -19.48
CA PRO A 160 -24.08 19.57 -19.98
C PRO A 160 -22.84 19.47 -20.86
N LYS A 161 -22.92 20.05 -22.06
CA LYS A 161 -21.76 20.14 -22.95
C LYS A 161 -20.73 21.08 -22.32
N VAL A 162 -19.50 20.62 -22.18
CA VAL A 162 -18.38 21.49 -21.79
C VAL A 162 -18.05 22.36 -23.00
N ILE A 163 -18.27 23.67 -22.88
CA ILE A 163 -17.88 24.69 -23.85
C ILE A 163 -17.03 25.70 -23.08
N GLU A 164 -15.83 25.97 -23.58
CA GLU A 164 -14.92 27.02 -23.07
C GLU A 164 -15.19 28.36 -23.76
#